data_AF-A0A7S2Q4L4-F1
#
_entry.id   AF-A0A7S2Q4L4-F1
#
_cell.length_a   1.000
_cell.length_b   1.000
_cell.length_c   1.000
_cell.angle_alpha   90.00
_cell.angle_beta   90.00
_cell.angle_gamma   90.00
#
_symmetry.space_group_name_H-M   'P 1'
#
loop_
_entity.id
_entity.type
_entity.pdbx_description
1 polymer ?
#
loop_
_entity_poly.entity_id
_entity_poly.type
_entity_poly.pdbx_seq_one_letter_code
_entity_poly.pdbx_strand_id
1 'polypeptide(L)'
;AAFAPHAVLPQPYGAEVAEFGRPSTAGQSAEARAAEAAAVASLARELGIGPDEEDDFTWIAEYGLQADALPTGWAMQVDGQSGQLYYIDGQTQASSWENPLKPYLQRVVDIGKRYLKEP
;
A
#
# COMPACT_ATOMS: atom_id res chain seq x y z
N ALA A 1 15.83 16.56 -15.43
CA ALA A 1 16.31 15.19 -15.16
C ALA A 1 15.21 14.24 -15.59
N ALA A 2 15.50 13.36 -16.54
CA ALA A 2 14.54 12.41 -17.09
C ALA A 2 14.26 11.34 -16.03
N PHE A 3 13.05 11.34 -15.46
CA PHE A 3 12.57 10.22 -14.66
C PHE A 3 12.36 9.05 -15.61
N ALA A 4 13.14 7.98 -15.40
CA ALA A 4 13.08 6.78 -16.22
C ALA A 4 11.63 6.28 -16.35
N PRO A 5 11.21 5.80 -17.54
CA PRO A 5 9.93 5.12 -17.69
C PRO A 5 9.98 3.87 -16.81
N HIS A 6 9.27 3.91 -15.67
CA HIS A 6 9.16 2.75 -14.80
C HIS A 6 8.54 1.61 -15.59
N ALA A 7 9.29 0.52 -15.69
CA ALA A 7 8.98 -0.61 -16.53
C ALA A 7 7.58 -1.16 -16.24
N VAL A 8 6.70 -1.06 -17.25
CA VAL A 8 5.53 -1.91 -17.40
C VAL A 8 6.05 -3.34 -17.48
N LEU A 9 5.86 -4.14 -16.44
CA LEU A 9 6.01 -5.59 -16.58
C LEU A 9 4.80 -6.08 -17.40
N PRO A 10 5.00 -6.64 -18.61
CA PRO A 10 3.92 -7.35 -19.27
C PRO A 10 3.63 -8.61 -18.44
N GLN A 11 2.47 -8.65 -17.78
CA GLN A 11 1.96 -9.91 -17.24
C GLN A 11 1.53 -10.80 -18.41
N PRO A 12 1.86 -12.10 -18.41
CA PRO A 12 1.28 -13.02 -19.38
C PRO A 12 -0.23 -13.07 -19.14
N TYR A 13 -0.97 -12.83 -20.23
CA TYR A 13 -2.40 -13.05 -20.32
C TYR A 13 -2.73 -14.48 -19.87
N GLY A 14 -3.50 -14.63 -18.78
CA GLY A 14 -4.09 -15.92 -18.43
C GLY A 14 -4.30 -16.14 -16.93
N ALA A 15 -5.36 -15.55 -16.37
CA ALA A 15 -6.25 -16.25 -15.45
C ALA A 15 -7.56 -15.44 -15.32
N GLU A 16 -8.58 -15.98 -15.99
CA GLU A 16 -10.02 -15.77 -15.83
C GLU A 16 -10.57 -14.55 -15.08
N VAL A 17 -11.49 -13.89 -15.78
CA VAL A 17 -12.58 -13.10 -15.23
C VAL A 17 -13.33 -13.90 -14.14
N ALA A 18 -12.88 -13.78 -12.89
CA ALA A 18 -13.67 -14.24 -11.75
C ALA A 18 -14.83 -13.27 -11.55
N GLU A 19 -15.99 -13.78 -11.96
CA GLU A 19 -17.36 -13.35 -11.71
C GLU A 19 -17.59 -12.59 -10.39
N PHE A 20 -18.56 -11.67 -10.41
CA PHE A 20 -19.12 -10.94 -9.28
C PHE A 20 -19.47 -11.85 -8.08
N GLY A 21 -18.46 -12.17 -7.28
CA GLY A 21 -18.56 -12.85 -6.00
C GLY A 21 -17.72 -12.07 -5.02
N ARG A 22 -18.37 -11.37 -4.09
CA ARG A 22 -17.72 -10.64 -3.00
C ARG A 22 -16.66 -11.55 -2.35
N PRO A 23 -15.36 -11.19 -2.29
CA PRO A 23 -14.45 -11.90 -1.43
C PRO A 23 -14.81 -11.55 0.02
N SER A 24 -15.44 -12.52 0.68
CA SER A 24 -15.65 -12.54 2.11
C SER A 24 -14.29 -12.52 2.80
N THR A 25 -13.98 -11.44 3.53
CA THR A 25 -12.74 -11.21 4.29
C THR A 25 -12.66 -12.06 5.57
N ALA A 26 -13.05 -13.33 5.50
CA ALA A 26 -13.05 -14.25 6.63
C ALA A 26 -12.13 -15.45 6.34
N GLY A 27 -10.81 -15.23 6.50
CA GLY A 27 -9.82 -16.31 6.41
C GLY A 27 -8.51 -15.96 5.70
N GLN A 28 -7.96 -14.76 5.89
CA GLN A 28 -6.61 -14.48 5.39
C GLN A 28 -5.60 -15.37 6.13
N SER A 29 -4.89 -16.23 5.40
CA SER A 29 -3.84 -17.12 5.91
C SER A 29 -2.83 -16.35 6.78
N ALA A 30 -2.21 -17.01 7.77
CA ALA A 30 -1.20 -16.37 8.64
C ALA A 30 -0.08 -15.69 7.83
N GLU A 31 0.24 -16.23 6.65
CA GLU A 31 1.18 -15.68 5.67
C GLU A 31 0.69 -14.36 5.06
N ALA A 32 -0.60 -14.24 4.74
CA ALA A 32 -1.18 -13.00 4.21
C ALA A 32 -1.15 -11.89 5.28
N ARG A 33 -1.48 -12.24 6.54
CA ARG A 33 -1.39 -11.29 7.66
C ARG A 33 0.05 -10.86 7.95
N ALA A 34 1.02 -11.77 7.82
CA ALA A 34 2.43 -11.44 7.96
C ALA A 34 2.94 -10.53 6.83
N ALA A 35 2.48 -10.78 5.59
CA ALA A 35 2.81 -9.95 4.44
C ALA A 35 2.20 -8.54 4.57
N GLU A 36 0.95 -8.44 5.05
CA GLU A 36 0.28 -7.17 5.34
C GLU A 36 1.04 -6.39 6.42
N ALA A 37 1.43 -7.04 7.52
CA ALA A 37 2.25 -6.41 8.56
C ALA A 37 3.61 -5.92 8.05
N ALA A 38 4.28 -6.71 7.19
CA ALA A 38 5.54 -6.31 6.56
C ALA A 38 5.35 -5.12 5.59
N ALA A 39 4.20 -5.04 4.91
CA ALA A 39 3.84 -3.92 4.07
C ALA A 39 3.54 -2.66 4.91
N VAL A 40 2.83 -2.79 6.03
CA VAL A 40 2.59 -1.69 6.99
C VAL A 40 3.93 -1.14 7.47
N ALA A 41 4.86 -2.01 7.90
CA ALA A 41 6.18 -1.60 8.36
C ALA A 41 7.00 -0.92 7.25
N SER A 42 6.91 -1.42 6.02
CA SER A 42 7.61 -0.80 4.88
C SER A 42 7.05 0.59 4.57
N LEU A 43 5.72 0.72 4.52
CA LEU A 43 5.06 2.01 4.29
C LEU A 43 5.31 2.98 5.43
N ALA A 44 5.27 2.55 6.69
CA ALA A 44 5.58 3.38 7.85
C ALA A 44 6.98 4.02 7.71
N ARG A 45 7.97 3.23 7.31
CA ARG A 45 9.34 3.71 7.04
C ARG A 45 9.39 4.69 5.88
N GLU A 46 8.63 4.45 4.81
CA GLU A 46 8.52 5.38 3.67
C GLU A 46 7.85 6.71 4.04
N LEU A 47 6.88 6.68 4.95
CA LEU A 47 6.21 7.87 5.49
C LEU A 47 7.09 8.61 6.51
N GLY A 48 8.26 8.07 6.86
CA GLY A 48 9.17 8.65 7.83
C GLY A 48 8.73 8.44 9.28
N ILE A 49 7.83 7.48 9.55
CA ILE A 49 7.47 7.05 10.90
C ILE A 49 8.64 6.22 11.43
N GLY A 50 9.33 6.73 12.46
CA GLY A 50 10.44 6.04 13.11
C GLY A 50 9.94 5.03 14.15
N PRO A 51 10.77 4.06 14.58
CA PRO A 51 10.34 2.99 15.48
C PRO A 51 9.86 3.47 16.85
N ASP A 52 10.42 4.57 17.35
CA ASP A 52 9.99 5.21 18.59
C ASP A 52 8.65 5.96 18.46
N GLU A 53 8.22 6.26 17.23
CA GLU A 53 7.00 6.98 16.89
C GLU A 53 5.96 6.05 16.21
N GLU A 54 6.25 4.74 16.14
CA GLU A 54 5.39 3.74 15.48
C GLU A 54 4.02 3.67 16.16
N ASP A 55 3.92 3.74 17.49
CA ASP A 55 2.62 3.63 18.17
C ASP A 55 1.64 4.78 17.81
N ASP A 56 2.15 6.01 17.68
CA ASP A 56 1.32 7.20 17.43
C ASP A 56 0.87 7.35 15.97
N PHE A 57 1.65 6.80 15.02
CA PHE A 57 1.44 7.06 13.58
C PHE A 57 1.29 5.80 12.71
N THR A 58 1.48 4.59 13.24
CA THR A 58 1.33 3.35 12.46
C THR A 58 -0.08 3.20 11.87
N TRP A 59 -1.10 3.74 12.55
CA TRP A 59 -2.47 3.78 12.02
C TRP A 59 -2.55 4.49 10.65
N ILE A 60 -1.64 5.43 10.35
CA ILE A 60 -1.59 6.13 9.05
C ILE A 60 -1.07 5.19 7.96
N ALA A 61 -0.05 4.39 8.26
CA ALA A 61 0.48 3.39 7.34
C ALA A 61 -0.56 2.27 7.12
N GLU A 62 -1.20 1.80 8.19
CA GLU A 62 -2.29 0.83 8.09
C GLU A 62 -3.45 1.37 7.24
N TYR A 63 -3.85 2.63 7.46
CA TYR A 63 -4.89 3.28 6.66
C TYR A 63 -4.50 3.35 5.18
N GLY A 64 -3.25 3.67 4.86
CA GLY A 64 -2.75 3.69 3.48
C GLY A 64 -2.85 2.35 2.74
N LEU A 65 -2.98 1.25 3.48
CA LEU A 65 -3.14 -0.11 2.97
C LEU A 65 -4.59 -0.58 3.03
N GLN A 66 -5.54 0.22 3.48
CA GLN A 66 -6.95 -0.19 3.41
C GLN A 66 -7.47 -0.08 1.98
N ALA A 67 -8.14 -1.13 1.51
CA ALA A 67 -8.77 -1.13 0.19
C ALA A 67 -9.79 0.03 0.03
N ASP A 68 -10.47 0.41 1.11
CA ASP A 68 -11.39 1.57 1.15
C ASP A 68 -10.67 2.93 1.13
N ALA A 69 -9.40 2.99 1.54
CA ALA A 69 -8.63 4.24 1.51
C ALA A 69 -8.06 4.52 0.10
N LEU A 70 -7.80 3.47 -0.68
CA LEU A 70 -7.28 3.60 -2.03
C LEU A 70 -8.30 4.28 -2.97
N PRO A 71 -7.85 5.06 -3.97
CA PRO A 71 -8.75 5.68 -4.92
C PRO A 71 -9.59 4.63 -5.66
N THR A 72 -10.80 5.02 -6.09
CA THR A 72 -11.71 4.10 -6.79
C THR A 72 -11.03 3.46 -8.00
N GLY A 73 -11.03 2.13 -8.03
CA GLY A 73 -10.41 1.33 -9.09
C GLY A 73 -8.97 0.91 -8.79
N TRP A 74 -8.36 1.37 -7.71
CA TRP A 74 -7.05 0.86 -7.28
C TRP A 74 -7.21 -0.42 -6.46
N ALA A 75 -6.30 -1.36 -6.67
CA ALA A 75 -6.17 -2.57 -5.87
C ALA A 75 -4.75 -2.66 -5.32
N MET A 76 -4.58 -3.24 -4.14
CA MET A 76 -3.26 -3.63 -3.63
C MET A 76 -3.13 -5.14 -3.63
N GLN A 77 -1.94 -5.64 -3.91
CA GLN A 77 -1.66 -7.05 -3.90
C GLN A 77 -0.20 -7.30 -3.49
N VAL A 78 0.06 -8.44 -2.87
CA VAL A 78 1.41 -8.89 -2.57
C VAL A 78 1.89 -9.76 -3.72
N ASP A 79 3.08 -9.47 -4.24
CA ASP A 79 3.72 -10.28 -5.26
C ASP A 79 4.21 -11.59 -4.62
N GLY A 80 3.74 -12.73 -5.13
CA GLY A 80 4.06 -14.05 -4.57
C GLY A 80 5.52 -14.48 -4.75
N GLN A 81 6.29 -13.79 -5.62
CA GLN A 81 7.69 -14.13 -5.90
C GLN A 81 8.65 -13.32 -5.04
N SER A 82 8.39 -12.02 -4.88
CA SER A 82 9.22 -11.09 -4.13
C SER A 82 8.71 -10.84 -2.71
N GLY A 83 7.44 -11.16 -2.42
CA GLY A 83 6.77 -10.83 -1.17
C GLY A 83 6.54 -9.32 -0.99
N GLN A 84 6.73 -8.52 -2.05
CA GLN A 84 6.56 -7.07 -2.00
C GLN A 84 5.13 -6.68 -2.36
N LEU A 85 4.62 -5.66 -1.68
CA LEU A 85 3.33 -5.08 -2.03
C LEU A 85 3.46 -4.23 -3.30
N TYR A 86 2.49 -4.37 -4.20
CA TYR A 86 2.32 -3.54 -5.37
C TYR A 86 0.85 -3.09 -5.49
N TYR A 87 0.66 -1.98 -6.16
CA TYR A 87 -0.62 -1.33 -6.39
C TYR A 87 -0.98 -1.46 -7.87
N ILE A 88 -2.25 -1.69 -8.18
CA ILE A 88 -2.76 -1.87 -9.53
C ILE A 88 -3.83 -0.80 -9.75
N ASP A 89 -3.63 0.07 -10.73
CA ASP A 89 -4.66 0.96 -11.22
C ASP A 89 -5.60 0.18 -12.16
N GLY A 90 -6.87 0.03 -11.78
CA GLY A 90 -7.88 -0.68 -12.54
C GLY A 90 -8.44 0.08 -13.74
N GLN A 91 -8.10 1.38 -13.91
CA GLN A 91 -8.51 2.15 -15.08
C GLN A 91 -7.56 1.93 -16.26
N THR A 92 -6.25 1.86 -15.99
CA THR A 92 -5.19 1.69 -17.00
C THR A 92 -4.50 0.33 -16.92
N GLN A 93 -4.89 -0.54 -15.98
CA GLN A 93 -4.22 -1.80 -15.65
C GLN A 93 -2.72 -1.62 -15.39
N ALA A 94 -2.32 -0.46 -14.85
CA ALA A 94 -0.93 -0.15 -14.58
C ALA A 94 -0.56 -0.62 -13.17
N SER A 95 0.58 -1.27 -13.02
CA SER A 95 1.12 -1.59 -11.70
C SER A 95 2.12 -0.51 -11.25
N SER A 96 2.10 -0.22 -9.95
CA SER A 96 2.99 0.72 -9.27
C SER A 96 3.52 0.08 -8.01
N TRP A 97 4.80 0.31 -7.72
CA TRP A 97 5.42 -0.08 -6.45
C TRP A 97 5.20 0.97 -5.36
N GLU A 98 4.74 2.15 -5.73
CA GLU A 98 4.46 3.24 -4.81
C GLU A 98 2.97 3.37 -4.53
N ASN A 99 2.65 3.63 -3.26
CA ASN A 99 1.29 3.90 -2.83
C ASN A 99 0.81 5.25 -3.38
N PRO A 100 -0.32 5.34 -4.11
CA PRO A 100 -0.82 6.61 -4.63
C PRO A 100 -1.18 7.62 -3.53
N LEU A 101 -1.46 7.15 -2.30
CA LEU A 101 -1.76 7.98 -1.14
C LEU A 101 -0.53 8.44 -0.37
N LYS A 102 0.66 7.88 -0.65
CA LYS A 102 1.93 8.22 0.01
C LYS A 102 2.15 9.72 0.23
N PRO A 103 2.03 10.60 -0.79
CA PRO A 103 2.26 12.03 -0.58
C PRO A 103 1.24 12.68 0.38
N TYR A 104 0.00 12.17 0.40
CA TYR A 104 -1.03 12.65 1.33
C TYR A 104 -0.76 12.15 2.76
N LEU A 105 -0.48 10.86 2.92
CA LEU A 105 -0.19 10.25 4.21
C LEU A 105 1.07 10.85 4.85
N GLN A 106 2.11 11.09 4.06
CA GLN A 106 3.34 11.73 4.54
C GLN A 106 3.06 13.12 5.10
N ARG A 107 2.13 13.87 4.47
CA ARG A 107 1.71 15.18 4.97
C ARG A 107 0.97 15.08 6.29
N VAL A 108 0.12 14.07 6.47
CA VAL A 108 -0.58 13.82 7.74
C VAL A 108 0.42 13.51 8.85
N VAL A 109 1.42 12.67 8.56
CA VAL A 109 2.51 12.36 9.50
C VAL A 109 3.30 13.62 9.86
N ASP A 110 3.71 14.44 8.88
CA ASP A 110 4.46 15.67 9.12
C ASP A 110 3.70 16.66 10.03
N ILE A 111 2.41 16.85 9.74
CA ILE A 111 1.54 17.70 10.55
C ILE A 111 1.44 17.15 11.99
N GLY A 112 1.17 15.86 12.15
CA GLY A 112 1.05 15.22 13.47
C GLY A 112 2.35 15.33 14.29
N LYS A 113 3.49 15.06 13.66
CA LYS A 113 4.81 15.21 14.30
C LYS A 113 5.09 16.64 14.74
N ARG A 114 4.68 17.61 13.94
CA ARG A 114 4.82 19.03 14.27
C ARG A 114 3.98 19.40 15.49
N TYR A 115 2.73 18.94 15.56
CA TYR A 115 1.86 19.15 16.73
C TYR A 115 2.42 18.53 18.00
N LEU A 116 3.03 17.35 17.94
CA LEU A 116 3.63 16.72 19.14
C LEU A 116 4.92 17.41 19.62
N LYS A 117 5.61 18.15 18.74
CA LYS A 117 6.87 18.84 19.05
C LYS A 117 6.69 20.28 19.54
N GLU A 118 5.52 20.89 19.32
CA GLU A 118 5.22 22.26 19.74
C GLU A 118 4.28 22.24 20.97
N PRO A 119 4.77 22.55 22.20
CA PRO A 119 3.96 22.59 23.43
C PRO A 119 3.07 23.83 23.56
#